data_AF-A0A0C6P2K3-F1
#
_entry.id   AF-A0A0C6P2K3-F1
#
_cell.length_a   1.000
_cell.length_b   1.000
_cell.length_c   1.000
_cell.angle_alpha   90.00
_cell.angle_beta   90.00
_cell.angle_gamma   90.00
#
_symmetry.space_group_name_H-M   'P 1'
#
loop_
_entity.id
_entity.type
_entity.pdbx_description
1 polymer ?
#
loop_
_entity_poly.entity_id
_entity_poly.type
_entity_poly.pdbx_seq_one_letter_code
_entity_poly.pdbx_strand_id
1 'polypeptide(L)'
;MVERARLAEGGGWDCHFHVFDASRYMLAAGSAYQPEDASLAAFRGVCRARGIGRAVLVHPSVYGADHSSYEDALAANGDWLRGVAVVYPDEATTPDARIEHWDLLGTAGTRINRLFPGAPQHPERIVERVKPFGWHVQVLTDIVEDIGLVRRIAARDVPVVVDHFGHHPHAQLLRSAGWQDLLALVREGAAWVKLSAPYRVGAQGPAWPGAQALVDQLVQANPRQLVWGSDWPHPPDHRHPFPAPDQAAIGATIAQWLPDAPLRRQVMELNPLRLYGGTRAAGR
;
A
#
# COMPACT_ATOMS: atom_id res chain seq x y z
N MET A 1 5.74 19.86 26.46
CA MET A 1 5.89 19.51 25.03
C MET A 1 6.44 18.10 24.97
N VAL A 2 5.62 17.11 24.63
CA VAL A 2 6.13 15.77 24.35
C VAL A 2 6.77 15.83 22.97
N GLU A 3 8.09 15.71 22.90
CA GLU A 3 8.81 15.54 21.66
C GLU A 3 8.24 14.30 20.96
N ARG A 4 7.49 14.50 19.87
CA ARG A 4 6.92 13.39 19.11
C ARG A 4 8.08 12.64 18.46
N ALA A 5 8.35 11.42 18.93
CA ALA A 5 9.42 10.59 18.42
C ALA A 5 9.32 10.48 16.89
N ARG A 6 10.42 10.81 16.19
CA ARG A 6 10.53 10.57 14.74
C ARG A 6 10.41 9.08 14.48
N LEU A 7 9.64 8.69 13.47
CA LEU A 7 9.43 7.27 13.15
C LEU A 7 10.67 6.60 12.54
N ALA A 8 11.54 7.39 11.90
CA ALA A 8 12.82 6.93 11.36
C ALA A 8 13.84 8.09 11.32
N GLU A 9 15.12 7.79 11.54
CA GLU A 9 16.18 8.80 11.66
C GLU A 9 16.58 9.42 10.32
N GLY A 10 16.51 8.65 9.22
CA GLY A 10 16.88 9.06 7.86
C GLY A 10 15.74 9.65 7.03
N GLY A 11 14.56 9.87 7.63
CA GLY A 11 13.35 10.25 6.90
C GLY A 11 12.67 9.02 6.30
N GLY A 12 11.76 8.41 7.06
CA GLY A 12 11.08 7.17 6.68
C GLY A 12 10.10 7.33 5.50
N TRP A 13 9.55 6.21 5.06
CA TRP A 13 8.52 6.15 4.02
C TRP A 13 7.15 5.80 4.59
N ASP A 14 6.12 6.46 4.09
CA ASP A 14 4.75 5.95 4.14
C ASP A 14 4.40 5.26 2.81
N CYS A 15 4.32 3.94 2.80
CA CYS A 15 4.15 3.18 1.56
C CYS A 15 2.67 2.96 1.17
N HIS A 16 1.71 3.59 1.85
CA HIS A 16 0.31 3.47 1.47
C HIS A 16 -0.51 4.65 2.01
N PHE A 17 -0.90 5.56 1.12
CA PHE A 17 -1.93 6.55 1.41
C PHE A 17 -2.73 6.87 0.14
N HIS A 18 -3.87 7.51 0.33
CA HIS A 18 -4.77 8.01 -0.70
C HIS A 18 -4.96 9.52 -0.55
N VAL A 19 -5.33 10.20 -1.63
CA VAL A 19 -5.80 11.59 -1.61
C VAL A 19 -7.22 11.59 -2.13
N PHE A 20 -8.10 12.34 -1.46
CA PHE A 20 -9.46 12.60 -1.93
C PHE A 20 -9.61 14.11 -2.11
N ASP A 21 -9.91 14.52 -3.33
CA ASP A 21 -10.18 15.90 -3.74
C ASP A 21 -11.42 15.90 -4.65
N ALA A 22 -12.54 15.44 -4.07
CA ALA A 22 -13.82 15.33 -4.76
C ALA A 22 -14.42 16.70 -5.11
N SER A 23 -13.90 17.78 -4.52
CA SER A 23 -14.21 19.15 -4.92
C SER A 23 -13.70 19.53 -6.31
N ARG A 24 -12.63 18.88 -6.78
CA ARG A 24 -11.98 19.17 -8.08
C ARG A 24 -12.09 18.05 -9.10
N TYR A 25 -12.16 16.80 -8.64
CA TYR A 25 -12.18 15.62 -9.51
C TYR A 25 -13.47 14.83 -9.31
N MET A 26 -14.08 14.42 -10.42
CA MET A 26 -15.33 13.67 -10.38
C MET A 26 -15.09 12.24 -9.87
N LEU A 27 -15.96 11.78 -8.98
CA LEU A 27 -16.01 10.37 -8.60
C LEU A 27 -16.47 9.53 -9.80
N ALA A 28 -15.92 8.33 -9.91
CA ALA A 28 -16.33 7.37 -10.93
C ALA A 28 -17.78 6.93 -10.73
N ALA A 29 -18.47 6.69 -11.84
CA ALA A 29 -19.79 6.07 -11.81
C ALA A 29 -19.72 4.71 -11.10
N GLY A 30 -20.54 4.51 -10.08
CA GLY A 30 -20.53 3.28 -9.27
C GLY A 30 -19.44 3.22 -8.20
N SER A 31 -18.84 4.37 -7.82
CA SER A 31 -17.95 4.44 -6.65
C SER A 31 -18.62 3.83 -5.42
N ALA A 32 -17.91 2.95 -4.72
CA ALA A 32 -18.47 2.21 -3.59
C ALA A 32 -18.86 3.10 -2.39
N TYR A 33 -18.28 4.31 -2.31
CA TYR A 33 -18.57 5.30 -1.27
C TYR A 33 -18.16 6.70 -1.74
N GLN A 34 -18.64 7.72 -1.02
CA GLN A 34 -18.24 9.11 -1.20
C GLN A 34 -17.30 9.51 -0.05
N PRO A 35 -16.00 9.72 -0.30
CA PRO A 35 -15.08 10.17 0.74
C PRO A 35 -15.30 11.64 1.09
N GLU A 36 -14.94 11.99 2.31
CA GLU A 36 -14.63 13.38 2.64
C GLU A 36 -13.32 13.82 1.96
N ASP A 37 -13.19 15.11 1.68
CA ASP A 37 -11.96 15.65 1.11
C ASP A 37 -10.78 15.49 2.08
N ALA A 38 -9.70 14.96 1.53
CA ALA A 38 -8.47 14.64 2.21
C ALA A 38 -7.30 15.01 1.30
N SER A 39 -6.88 16.27 1.40
CA SER A 39 -5.87 16.86 0.50
C SER A 39 -4.45 16.34 0.75
N LEU A 40 -3.63 16.33 -0.31
CA LEU A 40 -2.20 16.03 -0.21
C LEU A 40 -1.47 16.97 0.76
N ALA A 41 -1.89 18.23 0.84
CA ALA A 41 -1.31 19.21 1.78
C ALA A 41 -1.54 18.80 3.24
N ALA A 42 -2.74 18.32 3.58
CA ALA A 42 -3.04 17.79 4.91
C ALA A 42 -2.16 16.58 5.22
N PHE A 43 -2.03 15.64 4.28
CA PHE A 43 -1.14 14.49 4.43
C PHE A 43 0.33 14.87 4.58
N ARG A 44 0.81 15.89 3.86
CA ARG A 44 2.19 16.38 4.02
C ARG A 44 2.42 16.94 5.43
N GLY A 45 1.41 17.57 6.03
CA GLY A 45 1.44 17.97 7.45
C GLY A 45 1.60 16.78 8.39
N VAL A 46 0.85 15.71 8.15
CA VAL A 46 0.93 14.43 8.88
C VAL A 46 2.33 13.83 8.79
N CYS A 47 2.92 13.81 7.59
CA CYS A 47 4.26 13.31 7.33
C CYS A 47 5.32 14.11 8.09
N ARG A 48 5.29 15.45 7.98
CA ARG A 48 6.23 16.35 8.67
C ARG A 48 6.20 16.17 10.18
N ALA A 49 5.01 16.03 10.76
CA ALA A 49 4.84 15.81 12.20
C ALA A 49 5.39 14.45 12.69
N ARG A 50 5.70 13.51 11.78
CA ARG A 50 6.19 12.16 12.10
C ARG A 50 7.62 11.89 11.57
N GLY A 51 8.24 12.86 10.91
CA GLY A 51 9.55 12.68 10.29
C GLY A 51 9.52 11.75 9.06
N ILE A 52 8.37 11.63 8.38
CA ILE A 52 8.25 10.87 7.14
C ILE A 52 8.71 11.78 5.99
N GLY A 53 9.75 11.35 5.29
CA GLY A 53 10.38 12.10 4.21
C GLY A 53 9.75 11.82 2.85
N ARG A 54 9.36 10.56 2.61
CA ARG A 54 8.87 10.04 1.33
C ARG A 54 7.55 9.31 1.50
N ALA A 55 6.77 9.21 0.44
CA ALA A 55 5.52 8.46 0.48
C ALA A 55 5.12 7.84 -0.86
N VAL A 56 4.20 6.88 -0.82
CA VAL A 56 3.65 6.20 -1.98
C VAL A 56 2.15 6.50 -2.07
N LEU A 57 1.79 7.33 -3.05
CA LEU A 57 0.40 7.63 -3.37
C LEU A 57 -0.19 6.44 -4.11
N VAL A 58 -1.21 5.83 -3.54
CA VAL A 58 -1.97 4.76 -4.19
C VAL A 58 -3.22 5.37 -4.81
N HIS A 59 -3.44 5.13 -6.10
CA HIS A 59 -4.64 5.60 -6.80
C HIS A 59 -5.91 5.08 -6.10
N PRO A 60 -6.82 5.97 -5.64
CA PRO A 60 -8.01 5.52 -4.92
C PRO A 60 -9.10 5.03 -5.88
N SER A 61 -9.75 3.92 -5.53
CA SER A 61 -10.78 3.29 -6.37
C SER A 61 -12.00 4.16 -6.66
N VAL A 62 -12.27 5.18 -5.83
CA VAL A 62 -13.42 6.08 -6.00
C VAL A 62 -13.33 6.93 -7.28
N TYR A 63 -12.13 7.11 -7.85
CA TYR A 63 -11.93 7.81 -9.12
C TYR A 63 -11.89 6.87 -10.33
N GLY A 64 -11.91 5.55 -10.11
CA GLY A 64 -11.94 4.56 -11.19
C GLY A 64 -10.78 4.73 -12.18
N ALA A 65 -11.08 4.79 -13.48
CA ALA A 65 -10.08 4.94 -14.53
C ALA A 65 -9.52 6.37 -14.67
N ASP A 66 -10.16 7.38 -14.07
CA ASP A 66 -9.66 8.75 -14.09
C ASP A 66 -8.52 8.91 -13.08
N HIS A 67 -7.30 9.04 -13.58
CA HIS A 67 -6.09 9.23 -12.78
C HIS A 67 -5.66 10.70 -12.72
N SER A 68 -6.48 11.67 -13.14
CA SER A 68 -6.07 13.08 -13.21
C SER A 68 -5.58 13.64 -11.87
N SER A 69 -6.28 13.33 -10.77
CA SER A 69 -5.85 13.69 -9.40
C SER A 69 -4.50 13.07 -9.02
N TYR A 70 -4.28 11.83 -9.43
CA TYR A 70 -3.05 11.08 -9.19
C TYR A 70 -1.88 11.65 -10.01
N GLU A 71 -2.11 11.94 -11.30
CA GLU A 71 -1.14 12.53 -12.23
C GLU A 71 -0.70 13.91 -11.73
N ASP A 72 -1.64 14.80 -11.39
CA ASP A 72 -1.37 16.13 -10.83
C ASP A 72 -0.54 16.06 -9.53
N ALA A 73 -0.90 15.15 -8.63
CA ALA A 73 -0.20 14.98 -7.37
C ALA A 73 1.26 14.56 -7.58
N LEU A 74 1.52 13.60 -8.46
CA LEU A 74 2.87 13.11 -8.74
C LEU A 74 3.71 14.14 -9.51
N ALA A 75 3.16 14.78 -10.53
CA ALA A 75 3.86 15.77 -11.34
C ALA A 75 4.42 16.91 -10.49
N ALA A 76 3.67 17.36 -9.47
CA ALA A 76 4.09 18.44 -8.59
C ALA A 76 5.00 18.00 -7.41
N ASN A 77 5.16 16.69 -7.15
CA ASN A 77 5.75 16.19 -5.90
C ASN A 77 6.69 14.97 -6.07
N GLY A 78 7.23 14.73 -7.28
CA GLY A 78 8.04 13.55 -7.59
C GLY A 78 9.37 13.43 -6.82
N ASP A 79 9.82 14.49 -6.15
CA ASP A 79 10.99 14.50 -5.27
C ASP A 79 10.80 13.64 -4.01
N TRP A 80 9.56 13.61 -3.48
CA TRP A 80 9.21 12.87 -2.28
C TRP A 80 8.09 11.84 -2.47
N LEU A 81 7.36 11.87 -3.58
CA LEU A 81 6.34 10.88 -3.91
C LEU A 81 6.82 9.82 -4.90
N ARG A 82 6.27 8.63 -4.72
CA ARG A 82 6.13 7.58 -5.74
C ARG A 82 4.66 7.22 -5.87
N GLY A 83 4.33 6.51 -6.94
CA GLY A 83 2.96 6.18 -7.26
C GLY A 83 2.68 4.67 -7.37
N VAL A 84 1.44 4.28 -7.08
CA VAL A 84 0.84 3.01 -7.50
C VAL A 84 -0.47 3.32 -8.22
N ALA A 85 -0.50 3.08 -9.53
CA ALA A 85 -1.67 3.31 -10.39
C ALA A 85 -2.63 2.10 -10.39
N VAL A 86 -3.77 2.22 -11.08
CA VAL A 86 -4.64 1.09 -11.41
C VAL A 86 -4.65 0.91 -12.92
N VAL A 87 -3.83 -0.03 -13.40
CA VAL A 87 -3.81 -0.42 -14.82
C VAL A 87 -4.92 -1.42 -15.08
N TYR A 88 -5.77 -1.13 -16.06
CA TYR A 88 -6.82 -2.04 -16.51
C TYR A 88 -6.26 -3.03 -17.55
N PRO A 89 -6.85 -4.23 -17.71
CA PRO A 89 -6.33 -5.25 -18.62
C PRO A 89 -6.50 -4.90 -20.11
N ASP A 90 -7.38 -3.96 -20.45
CA ASP A 90 -7.66 -3.53 -21.81
C ASP A 90 -7.03 -2.16 -22.14
N GLU A 91 -6.59 -2.02 -23.39
CA GLU A 91 -5.99 -0.77 -23.89
C GLU A 91 -6.99 0.39 -24.01
N ALA A 92 -8.29 0.08 -24.17
CA ALA A 92 -9.31 1.11 -24.29
C ALA A 92 -9.48 1.92 -22.99
N THR A 93 -9.40 1.25 -21.84
CA THR A 93 -9.52 1.87 -20.51
C THR A 93 -8.18 2.45 -20.04
N THR A 94 -7.08 1.75 -20.28
CA THR A 94 -5.73 2.25 -19.98
C THR A 94 -4.88 2.05 -21.21
N PRO A 95 -4.59 3.08 -22.02
CA PRO A 95 -3.64 2.95 -23.15
C PRO A 95 -2.20 2.75 -22.65
N ASP A 96 -1.36 2.03 -23.41
CA ASP A 96 0.04 1.80 -23.02
C ASP A 96 0.84 3.11 -22.85
N ALA A 97 0.60 4.10 -23.71
CA ALA A 97 1.19 5.44 -23.59
C ALA A 97 0.88 6.11 -22.23
N ARG A 98 -0.24 5.76 -21.60
CA ARG A 98 -0.59 6.25 -20.26
C ARG A 98 0.24 5.56 -19.16
N ILE A 99 0.54 4.27 -19.33
CA ILE A 99 1.44 3.53 -18.44
C ILE A 99 2.86 4.10 -18.53
N GLU A 100 3.35 4.37 -19.73
CA GLU A 100 4.63 5.05 -19.96
C GLU A 100 4.66 6.44 -19.30
N HIS A 101 3.60 7.22 -19.46
CA HIS A 101 3.48 8.52 -18.80
C HIS A 101 3.53 8.41 -17.27
N TRP A 102 2.81 7.45 -16.69
CA TRP A 102 2.83 7.20 -15.25
C TRP A 102 4.19 6.74 -14.74
N ASP A 103 4.95 5.98 -15.53
CA ASP A 103 6.33 5.59 -15.19
C ASP A 103 7.24 6.83 -15.10
N LEU A 104 7.14 7.74 -16.07
CA LEU A 104 7.87 9.02 -16.06
C LEU A 104 7.51 9.90 -14.86
N LEU A 105 6.27 9.86 -14.39
CA LEU A 105 5.82 10.55 -13.17
C LEU A 105 6.31 9.89 -11.86
N GLY A 106 6.98 8.74 -11.93
CA GLY A 106 7.48 8.02 -10.76
C GLY A 106 6.51 6.99 -10.18
N THR A 107 5.59 6.48 -10.99
CA THR A 107 4.85 5.27 -10.64
C THR A 107 5.79 4.08 -10.59
N ALA A 108 5.59 3.21 -9.60
CA ALA A 108 6.45 2.03 -9.39
C ALA A 108 5.64 0.73 -9.26
N GLY A 109 4.32 0.81 -9.39
CA GLY A 109 3.45 -0.35 -9.26
C GLY A 109 2.05 -0.12 -9.79
N THR A 110 1.33 -1.24 -9.91
CA THR A 110 -0.12 -1.25 -10.19
C THR A 110 -0.86 -1.98 -9.08
N ARG A 111 -2.11 -1.61 -8.81
CA ARG A 111 -2.95 -2.27 -7.79
C ARG A 111 -4.04 -3.13 -8.43
N ILE A 112 -4.17 -4.35 -7.94
CA ILE A 112 -5.32 -5.23 -8.15
C ILE A 112 -6.11 -5.31 -6.86
N ASN A 113 -7.38 -4.91 -6.91
CA ASN A 113 -8.28 -4.93 -5.77
C ASN A 113 -9.40 -5.95 -6.01
N ARG A 114 -9.49 -6.99 -5.17
CA ARG A 114 -10.50 -8.06 -5.22
C ARG A 114 -11.67 -7.83 -4.26
N LEU A 115 -11.53 -6.88 -3.34
CA LEU A 115 -12.53 -6.65 -2.29
C LEU A 115 -13.66 -5.72 -2.73
N PHE A 116 -13.45 -4.96 -3.80
CA PHE A 116 -14.43 -4.04 -4.35
C PHE A 116 -14.90 -4.52 -5.73
N PRO A 117 -16.11 -4.12 -6.16
CA PRO A 117 -16.61 -4.44 -7.50
C PRO A 117 -15.64 -4.01 -8.60
N GLY A 118 -15.64 -4.74 -9.73
CA GLY A 118 -14.81 -4.41 -10.90
C GLY A 118 -13.42 -5.05 -10.90
N ALA A 119 -13.14 -5.99 -10.00
CA ALA A 119 -11.87 -6.71 -9.99
C ALA A 119 -11.60 -7.41 -11.34
N PRO A 120 -10.40 -7.27 -11.92
CA PRO A 120 -10.10 -7.77 -13.26
C PRO A 120 -10.19 -9.30 -13.31
N GLN A 121 -10.82 -9.86 -14.33
CA GLN A 121 -10.92 -11.33 -14.49
C GLN A 121 -9.57 -11.96 -14.86
N HIS A 122 -8.72 -11.22 -15.57
CA HIS A 122 -7.41 -11.68 -16.07
C HIS A 122 -6.26 -10.80 -15.52
N PRO A 123 -5.94 -10.91 -14.21
CA PRO A 123 -4.89 -10.10 -13.58
C PRO A 123 -3.51 -10.30 -14.24
N GLU A 124 -3.27 -11.43 -14.88
CA GLU A 124 -2.02 -11.77 -15.58
C GLU A 124 -1.76 -10.83 -16.76
N ARG A 125 -2.82 -10.35 -17.44
CA ARG A 125 -2.67 -9.34 -18.50
C ARG A 125 -2.15 -8.02 -17.93
N ILE A 126 -2.59 -7.63 -16.75
CA ILE A 126 -2.08 -6.42 -16.08
C ILE A 126 -0.59 -6.60 -15.75
N VAL A 127 -0.19 -7.79 -15.26
CA VAL A 127 1.21 -8.11 -14.99
C VAL A 127 2.06 -7.95 -16.26
N GLU A 128 1.62 -8.51 -17.38
CA GLU A 128 2.33 -8.45 -18.67
C GLU A 128 2.54 -7.00 -19.15
N ARG A 129 1.57 -6.12 -18.92
CA ARG A 129 1.65 -4.71 -19.30
C ARG A 129 2.61 -3.88 -18.45
N VAL A 130 2.77 -4.21 -17.17
CA VAL A 130 3.62 -3.43 -16.24
C VAL A 130 5.02 -4.01 -16.04
N LYS A 131 5.22 -5.30 -16.33
CA LYS A 131 6.51 -6.00 -16.20
C LYS A 131 7.66 -5.30 -16.93
N PRO A 132 7.51 -4.75 -18.17
CA PRO A 132 8.58 -4.05 -18.87
C PRO A 132 9.14 -2.84 -18.11
N PHE A 133 8.34 -2.21 -17.25
CA PHE A 133 8.73 -1.05 -16.45
C PHE A 133 9.37 -1.44 -15.10
N GLY A 134 9.46 -2.75 -14.80
CA GLY A 134 9.95 -3.25 -13.51
C GLY A 134 9.01 -2.94 -12.33
N TRP A 135 7.75 -2.63 -12.61
CA TRP A 135 6.74 -2.31 -11.61
C TRP A 135 6.39 -3.54 -10.76
N HIS A 136 6.05 -3.29 -9.49
CA HIS A 136 5.44 -4.29 -8.62
C HIS A 136 3.93 -4.35 -8.83
N VAL A 137 3.32 -5.44 -8.36
CA VAL A 137 1.88 -5.62 -8.36
C VAL A 137 1.39 -5.68 -6.92
N GLN A 138 0.69 -4.63 -6.51
CA GLN A 138 0.04 -4.55 -5.21
C GLN A 138 -1.31 -5.29 -5.26
N VAL A 139 -1.58 -6.14 -4.28
CA VAL A 139 -2.79 -6.95 -4.21
C VAL A 139 -3.54 -6.65 -2.91
N LEU A 140 -4.76 -6.17 -3.05
CA LEU A 140 -5.74 -6.15 -1.96
C LEU A 140 -6.72 -7.31 -2.19
N THR A 141 -6.59 -8.35 -1.38
CA THR A 141 -7.44 -9.56 -1.39
C THR A 141 -7.53 -10.11 0.02
N ASP A 142 -8.61 -10.84 0.31
CA ASP A 142 -8.68 -11.71 1.48
C ASP A 142 -7.87 -12.97 1.17
N ILE A 143 -6.76 -13.17 1.89
CA ILE A 143 -5.88 -14.32 1.65
C ILE A 143 -6.42 -15.63 2.24
N VAL A 144 -7.36 -15.56 3.17
CA VAL A 144 -8.05 -16.76 3.67
C VAL A 144 -8.91 -17.35 2.56
N GLU A 145 -9.52 -16.49 1.74
CA GLU A 145 -10.35 -16.88 0.61
C GLU A 145 -9.56 -17.12 -0.69
N ASP A 146 -8.60 -16.26 -1.04
CA ASP A 146 -7.86 -16.33 -2.32
C ASP A 146 -6.37 -15.94 -2.19
N ILE A 147 -5.60 -16.73 -1.42
CA ILE A 147 -4.12 -16.68 -1.51
C ILE A 147 -3.61 -17.07 -2.92
N GLY A 148 -4.43 -17.78 -3.70
CA GLY A 148 -4.10 -18.23 -5.06
C GLY A 148 -3.72 -17.07 -5.99
N LEU A 149 -4.38 -15.92 -5.88
CA LEU A 149 -4.03 -14.72 -6.63
C LEU A 149 -2.58 -14.27 -6.37
N VAL A 150 -2.17 -14.21 -5.10
CA VAL A 150 -0.79 -13.81 -4.73
C VAL A 150 0.22 -14.78 -5.31
N ARG A 151 -0.04 -16.09 -5.20
CA ARG A 151 0.81 -17.15 -5.77
C ARG A 151 0.94 -17.04 -7.29
N ARG A 152 -0.18 -16.83 -8.00
CA ARG A 152 -0.18 -16.67 -9.46
C ARG A 152 0.64 -15.47 -9.92
N ILE A 153 0.53 -14.34 -9.23
CA ILE A 153 1.30 -13.13 -9.57
C ILE A 153 2.78 -13.30 -9.24
N ALA A 154 3.11 -13.86 -8.07
CA ALA A 154 4.49 -14.12 -7.66
C ALA A 154 5.24 -15.02 -8.67
N ALA A 155 4.53 -16.00 -9.26
CA ALA A 155 5.07 -16.90 -10.28
C ALA A 155 5.35 -16.24 -11.65
N ARG A 156 5.09 -14.93 -11.82
CA ARG A 156 5.32 -14.18 -13.08
C ARG A 156 6.60 -13.34 -13.06
N ASP A 157 7.48 -13.53 -12.09
CA ASP A 157 8.74 -12.80 -11.91
C ASP A 157 8.54 -11.28 -11.80
N VAL A 158 7.46 -10.85 -11.13
CA VAL A 158 7.27 -9.46 -10.70
C VAL A 158 7.16 -9.43 -9.18
N PRO A 159 7.64 -8.37 -8.50
CA PRO A 159 7.40 -8.25 -7.07
C PRO A 159 5.90 -8.16 -6.80
N VAL A 160 5.37 -9.02 -5.92
CA VAL A 160 3.99 -8.89 -5.43
C VAL A 160 4.00 -8.26 -4.04
N VAL A 161 3.10 -7.30 -3.80
CA VAL A 161 2.96 -6.61 -2.52
C VAL A 161 1.55 -6.85 -1.97
N VAL A 162 1.43 -7.58 -0.86
CA VAL A 162 0.15 -7.85 -0.22
C VAL A 162 -0.22 -6.70 0.72
N ASP A 163 -1.38 -6.09 0.48
CA ASP A 163 -1.92 -5.00 1.30
C ASP A 163 -2.42 -5.52 2.67
N HIS A 164 -2.24 -4.69 3.71
CA HIS A 164 -2.91 -4.81 5.01
C HIS A 164 -2.89 -6.23 5.62
N PHE A 165 -1.71 -6.86 5.67
CA PHE A 165 -1.52 -8.24 6.19
C PHE A 165 -2.30 -9.33 5.43
N GLY A 166 -2.90 -9.05 4.28
CA GLY A 166 -3.76 -9.98 3.55
C GLY A 166 -5.24 -9.95 3.95
N HIS A 167 -5.67 -8.88 4.62
CA HIS A 167 -7.07 -8.49 4.78
C HIS A 167 -8.03 -9.58 5.28
N HIS A 168 -7.92 -9.96 6.55
CA HIS A 168 -8.90 -10.79 7.24
C HIS A 168 -8.73 -10.62 8.77
N PRO A 169 -9.73 -10.91 9.63
CA PRO A 169 -9.55 -10.79 11.08
C PRO A 169 -8.34 -11.58 11.59
N HIS A 170 -7.46 -10.95 12.38
CA HIS A 170 -6.15 -11.48 12.77
C HIS A 170 -6.20 -12.88 13.39
N ALA A 171 -7.19 -13.16 14.24
CA ALA A 171 -7.36 -14.47 14.89
C ALA A 171 -7.65 -15.60 13.89
N GLN A 172 -8.33 -15.27 12.79
CA GLN A 172 -8.62 -16.20 11.70
C GLN A 172 -7.43 -16.31 10.75
N LEU A 173 -6.77 -15.19 10.41
CA LEU A 173 -5.52 -15.18 9.64
C LEU A 173 -4.50 -16.16 10.23
N LEU A 174 -4.16 -15.98 11.51
CA LEU A 174 -3.14 -16.78 12.21
C LEU A 174 -3.38 -18.30 12.15
N ARG A 175 -4.63 -18.73 11.90
CA ARG A 175 -5.03 -20.15 11.84
C ARG A 175 -5.28 -20.65 10.41
N SER A 176 -5.23 -19.77 9.42
CA SER A 176 -5.57 -20.08 8.04
C SER A 176 -4.38 -20.67 7.25
N ALA A 177 -4.68 -21.51 6.27
CA ALA A 177 -3.68 -21.97 5.31
C ALA A 177 -3.13 -20.80 4.47
N GLY A 178 -3.99 -19.83 4.11
CA GLY A 178 -3.58 -18.65 3.35
C GLY A 178 -2.50 -17.81 4.03
N TRP A 179 -2.56 -17.68 5.36
CA TRP A 179 -1.50 -17.03 6.13
C TRP A 179 -0.19 -17.82 6.13
N GLN A 180 -0.25 -19.15 6.29
CA GLN A 180 0.94 -20.00 6.24
C GLN A 180 1.62 -19.94 4.86
N ASP A 181 0.82 -19.95 3.79
CA ASP A 181 1.29 -19.77 2.42
C ASP A 181 1.92 -18.38 2.23
N LEU A 182 1.31 -17.31 2.76
CA LEU A 182 1.88 -15.97 2.69
C LEU A 182 3.23 -15.90 3.43
N LEU A 183 3.34 -16.48 4.63
CA LEU A 183 4.61 -16.54 5.36
C LEU A 183 5.69 -17.30 4.58
N ALA A 184 5.34 -18.37 3.87
CA ALA A 184 6.27 -19.10 3.01
C ALA A 184 6.78 -18.21 1.87
N LEU A 185 5.87 -17.53 1.15
CA LEU A 185 6.24 -16.60 0.07
C LEU A 185 7.11 -15.44 0.56
N VAL A 186 6.83 -14.90 1.76
CA VAL A 186 7.65 -13.86 2.39
C VAL A 186 9.04 -14.38 2.73
N ARG A 187 9.12 -15.58 3.32
CA ARG A 187 10.40 -16.25 3.67
C ARG A 187 11.28 -16.48 2.45
N GLU A 188 10.67 -16.89 1.34
CA GLU A 188 11.35 -17.12 0.05
C GLU A 188 11.74 -15.81 -0.66
N GLY A 189 11.24 -14.66 -0.19
CA GLY A 189 11.45 -13.38 -0.87
C GLY A 189 10.58 -13.17 -2.10
N ALA A 190 9.58 -14.03 -2.31
CA ALA A 190 8.66 -13.99 -3.45
C ALA A 190 7.52 -12.96 -3.25
N ALA A 191 7.14 -12.67 -2.00
CA ALA A 191 6.12 -11.68 -1.68
C ALA A 191 6.62 -10.63 -0.70
N TRP A 192 6.06 -9.44 -0.80
CA TRP A 192 6.17 -8.35 0.16
C TRP A 192 4.85 -8.18 0.92
N VAL A 193 4.89 -7.64 2.13
CA VAL A 193 3.69 -7.34 2.92
C VAL A 193 3.73 -5.91 3.45
N LYS A 194 2.60 -5.20 3.34
CA LYS A 194 2.41 -3.90 3.97
C LYS A 194 1.88 -4.05 5.40
N LEU A 195 2.70 -3.68 6.39
CA LEU A 195 2.29 -3.48 7.77
C LEU A 195 1.47 -2.19 7.84
N SER A 196 0.16 -2.29 7.67
CA SER A 196 -0.72 -1.13 7.47
C SER A 196 -2.15 -1.46 7.88
N ALA A 197 -2.94 -0.42 8.15
CA ALA A 197 -4.36 -0.52 8.44
C ALA A 197 -4.75 -1.63 9.45
N PRO A 198 -4.17 -1.68 10.67
CA PRO A 198 -4.43 -2.76 11.63
C PRO A 198 -5.92 -2.87 12.04
N TYR A 199 -6.66 -1.77 11.93
CA TYR A 199 -8.12 -1.76 12.12
C TYR A 199 -8.88 -2.63 11.10
N ARG A 200 -8.33 -2.86 9.90
CA ARG A 200 -8.92 -3.74 8.87
C ARG A 200 -8.77 -5.23 9.18
N VAL A 201 -7.84 -5.61 10.04
CA VAL A 201 -7.67 -7.01 10.49
C VAL A 201 -8.33 -7.27 11.84
N GLY A 202 -9.32 -6.44 12.20
CA GLY A 202 -10.10 -6.56 13.43
C GLY A 202 -9.26 -6.43 14.70
N ALA A 203 -8.03 -5.89 14.61
CA ALA A 203 -7.27 -5.54 15.79
C ALA A 203 -7.87 -4.27 16.40
N GLN A 204 -8.11 -4.27 17.70
CA GLN A 204 -8.70 -3.15 18.43
C GLN A 204 -7.85 -2.82 19.66
N GLY A 205 -7.99 -1.59 20.15
CA GLY A 205 -7.31 -1.09 21.34
C GLY A 205 -5.93 -0.47 21.07
N PRO A 206 -5.33 0.18 22.09
CA PRO A 206 -3.99 0.76 21.99
C PRO A 206 -2.98 -0.30 21.55
N ALA A 207 -2.06 0.08 20.66
CA ALA A 207 -1.02 -0.80 20.12
C ALA A 207 -1.49 -1.96 19.21
N TRP A 208 -2.80 -2.15 19.01
CA TRP A 208 -3.37 -3.21 18.16
C TRP A 208 -2.69 -4.57 18.39
N PRO A 209 -2.80 -5.17 19.60
CA PRO A 209 -2.07 -6.39 19.96
C PRO A 209 -2.34 -7.57 19.03
N GLY A 210 -3.54 -7.64 18.43
CA GLY A 210 -3.86 -8.64 17.42
C GLY A 210 -2.99 -8.53 16.15
N ALA A 211 -2.58 -7.32 15.79
CA ALA A 211 -1.66 -7.08 14.67
C ALA A 211 -0.21 -7.35 15.06
N GLN A 212 0.20 -7.16 16.32
CA GLN A 212 1.56 -7.48 16.79
C GLN A 212 1.94 -8.93 16.49
N ALA A 213 1.06 -9.89 16.78
CA ALA A 213 1.32 -11.30 16.51
C ALA A 213 1.54 -11.61 15.00
N LEU A 214 0.83 -10.88 14.12
CA LEU A 214 1.04 -10.98 12.68
C LEU A 214 2.40 -10.40 12.27
N VAL A 215 2.76 -9.23 12.84
CA VAL A 215 4.06 -8.58 12.61
C VAL A 215 5.19 -9.50 13.05
N ASP A 216 5.11 -10.09 14.24
CA ASP A 216 6.16 -10.96 14.78
C ASP A 216 6.44 -12.14 13.85
N GLN A 217 5.39 -12.82 13.35
CA GLN A 217 5.55 -13.93 12.40
C GLN A 217 6.13 -13.47 11.05
N LEU A 218 5.72 -12.30 10.55
CA LEU A 218 6.26 -11.73 9.31
C LEU A 218 7.73 -11.31 9.45
N VAL A 219 8.10 -10.70 10.57
CA VAL A 219 9.48 -10.32 10.90
C VAL A 219 10.35 -11.57 11.02
N GLN A 220 9.85 -12.62 11.67
CA GLN A 220 10.54 -13.91 11.74
C GLN A 220 10.69 -14.56 10.36
N ALA A 221 9.69 -14.43 9.48
CA ALA A 221 9.74 -14.99 8.14
C ALA A 221 10.78 -14.28 7.27
N ASN A 222 10.69 -12.96 7.11
CA ASN A 222 11.69 -12.16 6.40
C ASN A 222 11.47 -10.65 6.61
N PRO A 223 12.28 -9.96 7.45
CA PRO A 223 12.10 -8.54 7.70
C PRO A 223 12.45 -7.67 6.49
N ARG A 224 13.15 -8.20 5.48
CA ARG A 224 13.51 -7.46 4.25
C ARG A 224 12.35 -7.33 3.27
N GLN A 225 11.25 -8.06 3.48
CA GLN A 225 10.07 -8.08 2.61
C GLN A 225 8.89 -7.30 3.19
N LEU A 226 9.14 -6.48 4.22
CA LEU A 226 8.10 -5.73 4.92
C LEU A 226 8.25 -4.25 4.64
N VAL A 227 7.14 -3.57 4.39
CA VAL A 227 7.08 -2.11 4.37
C VAL A 227 5.92 -1.64 5.23
N TRP A 228 5.94 -0.39 5.67
CA TRP A 228 4.86 0.19 6.47
C TRP A 228 4.09 1.23 5.66
N GLY A 229 2.80 1.39 5.95
CA GLY A 229 1.99 2.47 5.42
C GLY A 229 0.85 2.85 6.36
N SER A 230 0.46 4.13 6.36
CA SER A 230 -0.57 4.63 7.28
C SER A 230 -1.99 4.22 6.87
N ASP A 231 -2.20 3.95 5.57
CA ASP A 231 -3.53 3.84 4.96
C ASP A 231 -4.38 5.11 5.16
N TRP A 232 -3.74 6.28 5.30
CA TRP A 232 -4.43 7.57 5.38
C TRP A 232 -5.20 7.84 4.08
N PRO A 233 -6.42 8.41 4.11
CA PRO A 233 -7.14 8.95 5.27
C PRO A 233 -8.10 7.94 5.91
N HIS A 234 -7.79 6.65 5.82
CA HIS A 234 -8.53 5.54 6.42
C HIS A 234 -9.92 5.35 5.78
N PRO A 235 -9.98 5.12 4.45
CA PRO A 235 -11.26 4.98 3.75
C PRO A 235 -12.09 3.83 4.34
N PRO A 236 -13.43 3.95 4.35
CA PRO A 236 -14.29 2.95 4.98
C PRO A 236 -14.13 1.58 4.34
N ASP A 237 -14.49 0.55 5.11
CA ASP A 237 -14.66 -0.81 4.63
C ASP A 237 -16.08 -1.27 4.92
N HIS A 238 -16.86 -1.49 3.86
CA HIS A 238 -18.24 -1.90 4.01
C HIS A 238 -18.40 -3.40 4.32
N ARG A 239 -17.38 -4.22 4.03
CA ARG A 239 -17.39 -5.66 4.38
C ARG A 239 -17.04 -5.86 5.85
N HIS A 240 -16.07 -5.09 6.35
CA HIS A 240 -15.63 -5.15 7.73
C HIS A 240 -15.56 -3.74 8.35
N PRO A 241 -16.70 -3.15 8.74
CA PRO A 241 -16.74 -1.80 9.30
C PRO A 241 -15.88 -1.69 10.56
N PHE A 242 -15.16 -0.58 10.67
CA PHE A 242 -14.35 -0.22 11.83
C PHE A 242 -14.62 1.24 12.21
N PRO A 243 -14.49 1.60 13.50
CA PRO A 243 -14.54 3.01 13.92
C PRO A 243 -13.36 3.77 13.30
N ALA A 244 -13.54 5.08 13.07
CA ALA A 244 -12.47 5.95 12.60
C ALA A 244 -11.24 5.77 13.50
N PRO A 245 -10.09 5.33 12.95
CA PRO A 245 -8.95 4.98 13.77
C PRO A 245 -8.23 6.24 14.26
N ASP A 246 -7.63 6.17 15.45
CA ASP A 246 -6.77 7.25 15.93
C ASP A 246 -5.49 7.31 15.09
N GLN A 247 -5.40 8.34 14.24
CA GLN A 247 -4.27 8.57 13.36
C GLN A 247 -2.94 8.75 14.12
N ALA A 248 -2.97 9.38 15.31
CA ALA A 248 -1.78 9.53 16.14
C ALA A 248 -1.29 8.16 16.61
N ALA A 249 -2.23 7.31 17.03
CA ALA A 249 -1.92 5.95 17.43
C ALA A 249 -1.34 5.12 16.27
N ILE A 250 -1.86 5.22 15.03
CA ILE A 250 -1.36 4.42 13.87
C ILE A 250 0.12 4.69 13.60
N GLY A 251 0.54 5.95 13.70
CA GLY A 251 1.94 6.33 13.53
C GLY A 251 2.81 5.79 14.67
N ALA A 252 2.31 5.84 15.90
CA ALA A 252 3.05 5.36 17.07
C ALA A 252 3.20 3.83 17.11
N THR A 253 2.30 3.08 16.46
CA THR A 253 2.30 1.62 16.51
C THR A 253 3.57 1.00 15.95
N ILE A 254 4.17 1.62 14.94
CA ILE A 254 5.36 1.01 14.31
C ILE A 254 6.54 0.91 15.28
N ALA A 255 6.67 1.87 16.21
CA ALA A 255 7.70 1.82 17.24
C ALA A 255 7.46 0.72 18.28
N GLN A 256 6.20 0.34 18.49
CA GLN A 256 5.82 -0.76 19.37
C GLN A 256 5.99 -2.11 18.67
N TRP A 257 5.53 -2.21 17.43
CA TRP A 257 5.65 -3.40 16.59
C TRP A 257 7.11 -3.76 16.30
N LEU A 258 7.95 -2.76 16.07
CA LEU A 258 9.36 -2.90 15.74
C LEU A 258 10.17 -2.08 16.76
N PRO A 259 10.43 -2.60 17.98
CA PRO A 259 11.14 -1.86 19.02
C PRO A 259 12.64 -1.71 18.73
N ASP A 260 13.20 -2.59 17.89
CA ASP A 260 14.59 -2.53 17.44
C ASP A 260 14.80 -1.45 16.35
N ALA A 261 15.74 -0.53 16.57
CA ALA A 261 16.00 0.59 15.67
C ALA A 261 16.53 0.16 14.29
N PRO A 262 17.52 -0.77 14.19
CA PRO A 262 17.91 -1.36 12.91
C PRO A 262 16.75 -1.99 12.13
N LEU A 263 15.88 -2.76 12.81
CA LEU A 263 14.71 -3.37 12.18
C LEU A 263 13.71 -2.31 11.68
N ARG A 264 13.43 -1.27 12.47
CA ARG A 264 12.61 -0.14 11.99
C ARG A 264 13.22 0.51 10.76
N ARG A 265 14.53 0.76 10.78
CA ARG A 265 15.23 1.33 9.63
C ARG A 265 15.11 0.43 8.40
N GLN A 266 15.22 -0.88 8.57
CA GLN A 266 15.02 -1.84 7.47
C GLN A 266 13.63 -1.67 6.85
N VAL A 267 12.57 -1.68 7.66
CA VAL A 267 11.16 -1.67 7.20
C VAL A 267 10.72 -0.28 6.70
N MET A 268 11.20 0.79 7.31
CA MET A 268 10.75 2.16 7.04
C MET A 268 11.59 2.90 6.00
N GLU A 269 12.86 2.51 5.79
CA GLU A 269 13.78 3.24 4.91
C GLU A 269 14.35 2.34 3.82
N LEU A 270 15.01 1.24 4.18
CA LEU A 270 15.78 0.42 3.23
C LEU A 270 14.88 -0.40 2.31
N ASN A 271 13.84 -1.03 2.86
CA ASN A 271 12.89 -1.83 2.13
C ASN A 271 12.09 -1.00 1.11
N PRO A 272 11.48 0.13 1.50
CA PRO A 272 10.80 1.01 0.56
C PRO A 272 11.74 1.57 -0.51
N LEU A 273 12.97 1.94 -0.16
CA LEU A 273 13.95 2.40 -1.16
C LEU A 273 14.25 1.31 -2.20
N ARG A 274 14.37 0.05 -1.78
CA ARG A 274 14.56 -1.08 -2.69
C ARG A 274 13.31 -1.34 -3.55
N LEU A 275 12.12 -1.22 -2.98
CA LEU A 275 10.87 -1.53 -3.66
C LEU A 275 10.39 -0.42 -4.62
N TYR A 276 10.55 0.85 -4.24
CA TYR A 276 10.00 2.01 -4.96
C TYR A 276 11.07 2.98 -5.50
N GLY A 277 12.32 2.90 -5.03
CA GLY A 277 13.39 3.82 -5.40
C GLY A 277 14.12 3.44 -6.70
N GLY A 278 13.93 2.22 -7.20
CA GLY A 278 14.62 1.69 -8.37
C GLY A 278 13.98 2.00 -9.72
N THR A 279 12.77 2.58 -9.75
CA THR A 279 12.20 3.07 -11.01
C THR A 279 13.00 4.29 -11.45
N ARG A 280 13.50 4.23 -12.68
CA ARG A 280 14.37 5.25 -13.27
C ARG A 280 13.60 6.58 -13.28
N ALA A 281 13.83 7.42 -12.28
CA ALA A 281 13.55 8.84 -12.43
C ALA A 281 14.29 9.28 -13.68
N ALA A 282 13.55 9.80 -14.65
CA ALA A 282 14.06 10.30 -15.91
C ALA A 282 15.35 11.11 -15.68
N GLY A 283 16.31 10.94 -16.59
CA GLY A 283 17.57 11.64 -16.57
C GLY A 283 17.38 13.14 -16.33
N ARG A 284 18.37 13.68 -15.61
CA ARG A 284 18.72 15.09 -15.46
C ARG A 284 18.26 16.00 -16.60
#